data_AF-A0A2G5DBM8-F1
#
_entry.id   AF-A0A2G5DBM8-F1
#
_cell.length_a   1.000
_cell.length_b   1.000
_cell.length_c   1.000
_cell.angle_alpha   90.00
_cell.angle_beta   90.00
_cell.angle_gamma   90.00
#
_symmetry.space_group_name_H-M   'P 1'
#
loop_
_entity.id
_entity.type
_entity.pdbx_description
1 polymer ?
#
loop_
_entity_poly.entity_id
_entity_poly.type
_entity_poly.pdbx_seq_one_letter_code
_entity_poly.pdbx_strand_id
1 'polypeptide(L)'
;MGRNLKNAILAILIPLPSITFYLTFLHYNNNNYSSSLWIWCSHNPFLLANLLFFININLFFWIIGLLQSCHWMIDLYWTVIPVMLSHYYATHPFAKHNLWRSNVVILLTWLWSIRLTHSYFRREKWQWGEREDWRFNEMRIQYGKHWWWISFFLVYVSQQK
;
A
#
# COMPACT_ATOMS: atom_id res chain seq x y z
N MET A 1 -9.00 -10.33 21.85
CA MET A 1 -9.53 -9.04 21.34
C MET A 1 -8.46 -7.96 21.16
N GLY A 2 -7.59 -7.68 22.14
CA GLY A 2 -6.61 -6.58 22.03
C GLY A 2 -5.59 -6.68 20.89
N ARG A 3 -5.16 -7.89 20.49
CA ARG A 3 -4.18 -8.07 19.40
C ARG A 3 -4.76 -7.74 18.01
N ASN A 4 -5.97 -8.19 17.70
CA ASN A 4 -6.65 -7.84 16.45
C ASN A 4 -6.92 -6.35 16.33
N LEU A 5 -7.31 -5.70 17.44
CA LEU A 5 -7.57 -4.27 17.46
C LEU A 5 -6.29 -3.46 17.18
N LYS A 6 -5.16 -3.84 17.79
CA LYS A 6 -3.85 -3.24 17.49
C LYS A 6 -3.45 -3.43 16.03
N ASN A 7 -3.65 -4.62 15.47
CA ASN A 7 -3.33 -4.94 14.08
C ASN A 7 -4.20 -4.15 13.08
N ALA A 8 -5.49 -4.00 13.38
CA ALA A 8 -6.39 -3.18 12.58
C ALA A 8 -6.01 -1.69 12.63
N ILE A 9 -5.66 -1.17 13.82
CA ILE A 9 -5.17 0.21 13.96
C ILE A 9 -3.88 0.41 13.16
N LEU A 10 -2.93 -0.52 13.24
CA LEU A 10 -1.69 -0.46 12.44
C LEU A 10 -2.01 -0.45 10.94
N ALA A 11 -2.83 -1.37 10.45
CA ALA A 11 -3.19 -1.44 9.04
C ALA A 11 -3.82 -0.14 8.49
N ILE A 12 -4.57 0.59 9.31
CA ILE A 12 -5.17 1.88 8.94
C ILE A 12 -4.15 3.02 9.08
N LEU A 13 -3.30 3.00 10.11
CA LEU A 13 -2.39 4.10 10.42
C LEU A 13 -1.27 4.25 9.38
N ILE A 14 -0.82 3.15 8.80
CA ILE A 14 0.35 3.15 7.91
C ILE A 14 0.11 3.85 6.56
N PRO A 15 -1.02 3.67 5.87
CA PRO A 15 -1.28 4.43 4.66
C PRO A 15 -1.63 5.90 4.92
N LEU A 16 -1.91 6.33 6.16
CA LEU A 16 -2.32 7.71 6.44
C LEU A 16 -1.30 8.77 6.00
N PRO A 17 0.02 8.66 6.30
CA PRO A 17 1.00 9.65 5.85
C PRO A 17 1.06 9.85 4.34
N SER A 18 0.83 8.78 3.57
CA SER A 18 0.85 8.87 2.10
C SER A 18 -0.46 9.42 1.55
N ILE A 19 -1.60 9.07 2.16
CA ILE A 19 -2.90 9.67 1.85
C ILE A 19 -2.88 11.17 2.15
N THR A 20 -2.36 11.59 3.32
CA THR A 20 -2.29 13.00 3.69
C THR A 20 -1.36 13.77 2.77
N PHE A 21 -0.19 13.20 2.42
CA PHE A 21 0.70 13.78 1.41
C PHE A 21 0.03 13.95 0.05
N TYR A 22 -0.77 12.97 -0.39
CA TYR A 22 -1.47 13.05 -1.66
C TYR A 22 -2.59 14.10 -1.64
N LEU A 23 -3.34 14.20 -0.54
CA LEU A 23 -4.38 15.22 -0.38
C LEU A 23 -3.79 16.63 -0.32
N THR A 24 -2.65 16.83 0.36
CA THR A 24 -1.96 18.12 0.36
C THR A 24 -1.42 18.45 -1.02
N PHE A 25 -0.87 17.49 -1.76
CA PHE A 25 -0.47 17.67 -3.16
C PHE A 25 -1.62 18.16 -4.04
N LEU A 26 -2.80 17.52 -3.96
CA LEU A 26 -3.99 17.93 -4.70
C LEU A 26 -4.44 19.35 -4.33
N HIS A 27 -4.45 19.68 -3.04
CA HIS A 27 -4.81 21.02 -2.56
C HIS A 27 -3.83 22.10 -3.07
N TYR A 28 -2.52 21.82 -3.02
CA TYR A 28 -1.49 22.74 -3.52
C TYR A 28 -1.59 22.97 -5.01
N ASN A 29 -1.87 21.91 -5.78
CA ASN A 29 -2.02 22.00 -7.22
C ASN A 29 -3.27 22.79 -7.62
N ASN A 30 -4.40 22.65 -6.90
CA ASN A 30 -5.61 23.45 -7.16
C ASN A 30 -5.41 24.95 -6.87
N ASN A 31 -4.58 25.29 -5.88
CA ASN A 31 -4.33 26.69 -5.48
C ASN A 31 -3.16 27.34 -6.23
N ASN A 32 -2.59 26.67 -7.26
CA ASN A 32 -1.49 27.17 -8.09
C ASN A 32 -0.26 27.66 -7.31
N TYR A 33 0.04 27.07 -6.15
CA TYR A 33 1.26 27.40 -5.41
C TYR A 33 2.50 26.85 -6.13
N SER A 34 3.38 27.73 -6.58
CA SER A 34 4.58 27.39 -7.34
C SER A 34 5.77 27.03 -6.42
N SER A 35 5.79 25.81 -5.89
CA SER A 35 7.03 25.24 -5.31
C SER A 35 7.69 24.30 -6.33
N SER A 36 9.02 24.30 -6.39
CA SER A 36 9.77 23.47 -7.34
C SER A 36 9.49 21.96 -7.14
N LEU A 37 9.28 21.53 -5.89
CA LEU A 37 8.97 20.16 -5.53
C LEU A 37 7.61 19.71 -6.09
N TRP A 38 6.56 20.53 -5.95
CA TRP A 38 5.22 20.17 -6.43
C TRP A 38 5.13 20.14 -7.95
N ILE A 39 5.85 21.05 -8.62
CA ILE A 39 5.98 21.06 -10.08
C ILE A 39 6.69 19.79 -10.57
N TRP A 40 7.75 19.37 -9.89
CA TRP A 40 8.44 18.13 -10.25
C TRP A 40 7.54 16.89 -10.04
N CYS A 41 6.80 16.85 -8.93
CA CYS A 41 5.83 15.79 -8.63
C CYS A 41 4.71 15.68 -9.68
N SER A 42 4.23 16.82 -10.19
CA SER A 42 3.17 16.83 -11.20
C SER A 42 3.65 16.37 -12.58
N HIS A 43 4.91 16.68 -12.94
CA HIS A 43 5.53 16.24 -14.19
C HIS A 43 5.96 14.77 -14.20
N ASN A 44 6.27 14.19 -13.04
CA ASN A 44 6.76 12.81 -12.93
C ASN A 44 5.79 11.90 -12.14
N PRO A 45 4.55 11.67 -12.62
CA PRO A 45 3.54 10.92 -11.87
C PRO A 45 3.93 9.45 -11.60
N PHE A 46 4.57 8.80 -12.56
CA PHE A 46 5.01 7.41 -12.41
C PHE A 46 6.07 7.26 -11.32
N LEU A 47 7.05 8.18 -11.30
CA LEU A 47 8.12 8.14 -10.33
C LEU A 47 7.62 8.50 -8.92
N LEU A 48 6.66 9.45 -8.82
CA LEU A 48 6.00 9.76 -7.55
C LEU A 48 5.22 8.56 -7.00
N ALA A 49 4.42 7.89 -7.85
CA ALA A 49 3.69 6.69 -7.44
C ALA A 49 4.64 5.59 -6.94
N ASN A 50 5.76 5.37 -7.62
CA ASN A 50 6.78 4.42 -7.20
C ASN A 50 7.48 4.81 -5.90
N LEU A 51 7.79 6.09 -5.69
CA LEU A 51 8.36 6.56 -4.43
C LEU A 51 7.38 6.39 -3.27
N LEU A 52 6.11 6.72 -3.48
CA LEU A 52 5.06 6.49 -2.48
C LEU A 52 4.92 4.99 -2.18
N PHE A 53 4.89 4.14 -3.20
CA PHE A 53 4.86 2.69 -3.05
C PHE A 53 6.07 2.18 -2.25
N PHE A 54 7.28 2.64 -2.60
CA PHE A 54 8.53 2.27 -1.93
C PHE A 54 8.50 2.67 -0.44
N ILE A 55 8.08 3.90 -0.13
CA ILE A 55 8.03 4.38 1.25
C ILE A 55 6.99 3.62 2.08
N ASN A 56 5.77 3.41 1.55
CA ASN A 56 4.72 2.70 2.27
C ASN A 56 5.05 1.22 2.50
N ILE A 57 5.48 0.53 1.45
CA ILE A 57 5.64 -0.92 1.50
C ILE A 57 7.05 -1.27 1.95
N ASN A 58 8.07 -0.76 1.28
CA ASN A 58 9.42 -1.22 1.56
C ASN A 58 9.95 -0.69 2.87
N LEU A 59 9.58 0.53 3.28
CA LEU A 59 10.02 1.08 4.56
C LEU A 59 9.02 0.84 5.68
N PHE A 60 7.79 1.39 5.59
CA PHE A 60 6.87 1.32 6.72
C PHE A 60 6.42 -0.11 7.03
N PHE A 61 6.03 -0.90 6.01
CA PHE A 61 5.60 -2.27 6.27
C PHE A 61 6.74 -3.17 6.71
N TRP A 62 7.96 -2.97 6.17
CA TRP A 62 9.12 -3.70 6.64
C TRP A 62 9.41 -3.43 8.12
N ILE A 63 9.44 -2.16 8.54
CA ILE A 63 9.65 -1.79 9.95
C ILE A 63 8.60 -2.44 10.85
N ILE A 64 7.33 -2.44 10.43
CA ILE A 64 6.24 -3.02 11.22
C ILE A 64 6.28 -4.55 11.18
N GLY A 65 6.64 -5.15 10.06
CA GLY A 65 6.85 -6.59 9.92
C GLY A 65 8.00 -7.08 10.79
N LEU A 66 9.05 -6.28 10.97
CA LEU A 66 10.13 -6.54 11.93
C LEU A 66 9.63 -6.44 13.38
N LEU A 67 8.92 -5.36 13.73
CA LEU A 67 8.35 -5.14 15.06
C LEU A 67 7.36 -6.23 15.46
N GLN A 68 6.49 -6.62 14.54
CA GLN A 68 5.47 -7.64 14.75
C GLN A 68 6.01 -9.06 14.55
N SER A 69 7.22 -9.18 13.98
CA SER A 69 7.78 -10.44 13.52
C SER A 69 6.82 -11.23 12.61
N CYS A 70 5.90 -10.59 11.91
CA CYS A 70 4.93 -11.21 11.00
C CYS A 70 4.66 -10.29 9.80
N HIS A 71 4.61 -10.85 8.58
CA HIS A 71 4.46 -10.10 7.32
C HIS A 71 3.05 -10.16 6.72
N TRP A 72 2.04 -10.53 7.51
CA TRP A 72 0.63 -10.72 7.09
C TRP A 72 0.04 -9.51 6.35
N MET A 73 0.49 -8.30 6.69
CA MET A 73 -0.07 -7.04 6.17
C MET A 73 0.19 -6.85 4.66
N ILE A 74 1.22 -7.50 4.12
CA ILE A 74 1.53 -7.49 2.69
C ILE A 74 0.35 -8.06 1.89
N ASP A 75 -0.22 -9.19 2.35
CA ASP A 75 -1.32 -9.87 1.67
C ASP A 75 -2.59 -9.01 1.62
N LEU A 76 -2.88 -8.30 2.71
CA LEU A 76 -3.99 -7.34 2.75
C LEU A 76 -3.75 -6.18 1.76
N TYR A 77 -2.53 -5.69 1.68
CA TYR A 77 -2.21 -4.52 0.88
C TYR A 77 -2.26 -4.75 -0.63
N TRP A 78 -2.01 -5.97 -1.09
CA TRP A 78 -2.22 -6.36 -2.50
C TRP A 78 -3.66 -6.11 -2.97
N THR A 79 -4.64 -6.11 -2.06
CA THR A 79 -6.04 -5.80 -2.38
C THR A 79 -6.28 -4.28 -2.51
N VAL A 80 -5.48 -3.45 -1.84
CA VAL A 80 -5.71 -2.00 -1.67
C VAL A 80 -4.92 -1.17 -2.69
N ILE A 81 -3.72 -1.61 -3.08
CA ILE A 81 -2.87 -0.90 -4.06
C ILE A 81 -3.64 -0.51 -5.33
N PRO A 82 -4.36 -1.42 -6.00
CA PRO A 82 -4.98 -1.08 -7.28
C PRO A 82 -6.05 0.01 -7.14
N VAL A 83 -6.76 0.03 -6.01
CA VAL A 83 -7.74 1.08 -5.69
C VAL A 83 -7.03 2.42 -5.51
N MET A 84 -5.97 2.48 -4.70
CA MET A 84 -5.21 3.72 -4.48
C MET A 84 -4.60 4.25 -5.78
N LEU A 85 -4.03 3.36 -6.59
CA LEU A 85 -3.42 3.72 -7.87
C LEU A 85 -4.47 4.21 -8.88
N SER A 86 -5.66 3.60 -8.91
CA SER A 86 -6.76 4.04 -9.77
C SER A 86 -7.21 5.46 -9.44
N HIS A 87 -7.31 5.80 -8.15
CA HIS A 87 -7.62 7.15 -7.71
C HIS A 87 -6.49 8.12 -8.05
N TYR A 88 -5.24 7.73 -7.75
CA TYR A 88 -4.07 8.56 -8.04
C TYR A 88 -4.03 9.03 -9.51
N TYR A 89 -4.23 8.12 -10.46
CA TYR A 89 -4.24 8.47 -11.89
C TYR A 89 -5.50 9.22 -12.33
N ALA A 90 -6.65 8.94 -11.71
CA ALA A 90 -7.90 9.63 -12.05
C ALA A 90 -7.91 11.09 -11.60
N THR A 91 -7.32 11.42 -10.44
CA THR A 91 -7.28 12.78 -9.90
C THR A 91 -6.01 13.56 -10.28
N HIS A 92 -5.14 13.01 -11.13
CA HIS A 92 -3.93 13.70 -11.57
C HIS A 92 -4.25 14.89 -12.49
N PRO A 93 -3.65 16.08 -12.30
CA PRO A 93 -3.99 17.30 -13.05
C PRO A 93 -3.80 17.22 -14.56
N PHE A 94 -2.87 16.38 -15.02
CA PHE A 94 -2.60 16.18 -16.45
C PHE A 94 -3.37 14.98 -17.04
N ALA A 95 -4.23 14.32 -16.27
CA ALA A 95 -4.96 13.14 -16.72
C ALA A 95 -6.06 13.50 -17.72
N LYS A 96 -5.82 13.25 -19.01
CA LYS A 96 -6.88 13.26 -20.02
C LYS A 96 -7.57 11.91 -20.04
N HIS A 97 -8.75 11.82 -19.45
CA HIS A 97 -9.52 10.58 -19.41
C HIS A 97 -11.01 10.83 -19.64
N ASN A 98 -11.73 9.81 -20.11
CA ASN A 98 -13.18 9.85 -20.18
C ASN A 98 -13.75 9.52 -18.79
N LEU A 99 -14.48 10.48 -18.21
CA LEU A 99 -15.05 10.38 -16.86
C LEU A 99 -15.86 9.10 -16.65
N TRP A 100 -16.72 8.73 -17.60
CA TRP A 100 -17.57 7.54 -17.49
C TRP A 100 -16.75 6.24 -17.46
N ARG A 101 -15.75 6.13 -18.36
CA ARG A 101 -14.88 4.95 -18.42
C ARG A 101 -14.03 4.83 -17.16
N SER A 102 -13.48 5.95 -16.69
CA SER A 102 -12.66 6.00 -15.47
C SER A 102 -13.47 5.59 -14.25
N ASN A 103 -14.69 6.13 -14.08
CA ASN A 103 -15.56 5.80 -12.95
C ASN A 103 -15.95 4.32 -12.94
N VAL A 104 -16.28 3.74 -14.11
CA VAL A 104 -16.60 2.30 -14.20
C VAL A 104 -15.39 1.45 -13.81
N VAL A 105 -14.19 1.78 -14.28
CA VAL A 105 -12.96 1.05 -13.93
C VAL A 105 -12.67 1.15 -12.43
N ILE A 106 -12.82 2.33 -11.85
CA ILE A 106 -12.64 2.56 -10.41
C ILE A 106 -13.64 1.71 -9.61
N LEU A 107 -14.92 1.72 -9.99
CA LEU A 107 -15.96 0.91 -9.33
C LEU A 107 -15.68 -0.59 -9.43
N LEU A 108 -15.28 -1.08 -10.61
CA LEU A 108 -14.92 -2.48 -10.79
C LEU A 108 -13.69 -2.85 -9.95
N THR A 109 -12.71 -1.96 -9.85
CA THR A 109 -11.51 -2.15 -9.01
C THR A 109 -11.89 -2.21 -7.53
N TRP A 110 -12.83 -1.38 -7.09
CA TRP A 110 -13.40 -1.44 -5.74
C TRP A 110 -14.12 -2.75 -5.47
N LEU A 111 -15.00 -3.20 -6.37
CA LEU A 111 -15.71 -4.47 -6.24
C LEU A 111 -14.74 -5.66 -6.17
N TRP A 112 -13.71 -5.64 -7.01
CA TRP A 112 -12.65 -6.63 -7.01
C TRP A 112 -11.85 -6.63 -5.70
N SER A 113 -11.47 -5.45 -5.21
CA SER A 113 -10.76 -5.26 -3.94
C SER A 113 -11.58 -5.80 -2.76
N ILE A 114 -12.85 -5.38 -2.64
CA ILE A 114 -13.76 -5.84 -1.58
C ILE A 114 -13.93 -7.36 -1.63
N ARG A 115 -14.12 -7.93 -2.83
CA ARG A 115 -14.25 -9.38 -3.03
C ARG A 115 -13.00 -10.11 -2.52
N LEU A 116 -11.81 -9.62 -2.85
CA LEU A 116 -10.56 -10.27 -2.48
C LEU A 116 -10.31 -10.15 -0.96
N THR A 117 -10.53 -8.97 -0.39
CA THR A 117 -10.44 -8.71 1.06
C THR A 117 -11.40 -9.59 1.85
N HIS A 118 -12.65 -9.71 1.41
CA HIS A 118 -13.62 -10.59 2.05
C HIS A 118 -13.22 -12.08 1.95
N SER A 119 -12.69 -12.51 0.80
CA SER A 119 -12.16 -13.89 0.65
C SER A 119 -10.98 -14.16 1.59
N TYR A 120 -10.10 -13.17 1.76
CA TYR A 120 -8.98 -13.24 2.69
C TYR A 120 -9.47 -13.34 4.14
N PHE A 121 -10.33 -12.43 4.60
CA PHE A 121 -10.87 -12.47 5.97
C PHE A 121 -11.67 -13.73 6.29
N ARG A 122 -12.41 -14.27 5.32
CA ARG A 122 -13.12 -15.54 5.47
C ARG A 122 -12.14 -16.68 5.75
N ARG A 123 -11.01 -16.74 5.03
CA ARG A 123 -9.96 -17.75 5.24
C ARG A 123 -9.32 -17.63 6.63
N GLU A 124 -9.15 -16.40 7.11
CA GLU A 124 -8.54 -16.10 8.41
C GLU A 124 -9.54 -16.11 9.58
N LYS A 125 -10.79 -16.52 9.36
CA LYS A 125 -11.85 -16.53 10.38
C LYS A 125 -12.01 -15.17 11.07
N TRP A 126 -11.83 -14.07 10.33
CA TRP A 126 -11.90 -12.68 10.83
C TRP A 126 -10.86 -12.33 11.91
N GLN A 127 -9.79 -13.10 12.01
CA GLN A 127 -8.65 -12.78 12.88
C GLN A 127 -7.62 -11.99 12.08
N TRP A 128 -7.18 -10.85 12.59
CA TRP A 128 -6.23 -9.99 11.88
C TRP A 128 -4.81 -10.41 12.19
N GLY A 129 -4.08 -10.91 11.20
CA GLY A 129 -2.65 -11.23 11.33
C GLY A 129 -2.36 -12.43 12.22
N GLU A 130 -3.28 -13.40 12.27
CA GLU A 130 -3.13 -14.64 13.05
C GLU A 130 -2.40 -15.75 12.27
N ARG A 131 -2.45 -15.69 10.93
CA ARG A 131 -1.67 -16.57 10.05
C ARG A 131 -0.79 -15.73 9.12
N GLU A 132 0.52 -15.95 9.22
CA GLU A 132 1.49 -15.48 8.23
C GLU A 132 1.49 -16.45 7.04
N ASP A 133 1.81 -15.96 5.84
CA ASP A 133 2.02 -16.84 4.68
C ASP A 133 3.15 -17.84 4.97
N TRP A 134 2.93 -19.10 4.60
CA TRP A 134 3.86 -20.20 4.88
C TRP A 134 5.24 -19.94 4.26
N ARG A 135 5.27 -19.21 3.13
CA ARG A 135 6.48 -18.81 2.42
C ARG A 135 7.42 -17.98 3.30
N PHE A 136 6.88 -17.01 4.05
CA PHE A 136 7.68 -16.18 4.94
C PHE A 136 8.14 -16.98 6.17
N ASN A 137 7.33 -17.92 6.65
CA ASN A 137 7.72 -18.80 7.74
C ASN A 137 8.87 -19.74 7.33
N GLU A 138 8.81 -20.34 6.15
CA GLU A 138 9.89 -21.17 5.61
C GLU A 138 11.17 -20.38 5.37
N MET A 139 11.08 -19.20 4.74
CA MET A 139 12.25 -18.34 4.52
C MET A 139 12.87 -17.87 5.85
N ARG A 140 12.05 -17.57 6.86
CA ARG A 140 12.55 -17.24 8.20
C ARG A 140 13.36 -18.38 8.80
N ILE A 141 12.89 -19.62 8.67
CA ILE A 141 13.60 -20.81 9.16
C ILE A 141 14.91 -20.98 8.38
N GLN A 142 14.91 -20.75 7.06
CA GLN A 142 16.09 -20.89 6.20
C GLN A 142 17.17 -19.84 6.48
N TYR A 143 16.79 -18.58 6.71
CA TYR A 143 17.73 -17.45 6.85
C TYR A 143 18.07 -17.10 8.32
N GLY A 144 17.31 -17.62 9.29
CA GLY A 144 17.60 -17.54 10.72
C GLY A 144 17.89 -16.12 11.20
N LYS A 145 19.11 -15.89 11.72
CA LYS A 145 19.55 -14.59 12.27
C LYS A 145 19.65 -13.47 11.23
N HIS A 146 19.84 -13.80 9.96
CA HIS A 146 19.97 -12.81 8.88
C HIS A 146 18.63 -12.39 8.30
N TRP A 147 17.52 -12.99 8.75
CA TRP A 147 16.18 -12.72 8.23
C TRP A 147 15.78 -11.25 8.26
N TRP A 148 16.25 -10.47 9.25
CA TRP A 148 15.83 -9.08 9.42
C TRP A 148 16.18 -8.18 8.22
N TRP A 149 17.37 -8.33 7.61
CA TRP A 149 17.78 -7.55 6.43
C TRP A 149 17.46 -8.30 5.13
N ILE A 150 17.47 -9.63 5.15
CA ILE A 150 17.12 -10.44 3.96
C ILE A 150 15.64 -10.29 3.60
N SER A 151 14.76 -10.17 4.61
CA SER A 151 13.33 -9.91 4.38
C SER A 151 13.11 -8.60 3.61
N PHE A 152 13.90 -7.56 3.86
CA PHE A 152 13.82 -6.32 3.09
C PHE A 152 14.05 -6.58 1.59
N PHE A 153 15.11 -7.28 1.22
CA PHE A 153 15.43 -7.50 -0.19
C PHE A 153 14.54 -8.54 -0.87
N LEU A 154 14.28 -9.68 -0.22
CA LEU A 154 13.53 -10.77 -0.83
C LEU A 154 12.02 -10.53 -0.84
N VAL A 155 11.48 -9.89 0.18
CA VAL A 155 10.03 -9.72 0.33
C VAL A 155 9.57 -8.37 -0.17
N TYR A 156 10.30 -7.30 0.15
CA TYR A 156 9.85 -5.93 -0.12
C TYR A 156 10.43 -5.37 -1.42
N VAL A 157 11.75 -5.39 -1.59
CA VAL A 157 12.40 -4.89 -2.82
C VAL A 157 11.96 -5.67 -4.06
N SER A 158 11.74 -6.99 -3.93
CA SER A 158 11.24 -7.81 -5.04
C SER A 158 9.81 -7.46 -5.50
N GLN A 159 9.03 -6.78 -4.67
CA GLN A 159 7.68 -6.31 -5.00
C GLN A 159 7.69 -4.97 -5.74
N GLN A 160 8.82 -4.27 -5.77
CA GLN A 160 8.97 -3.06 -6.57
C GLN A 160 9.00 -3.45 -8.07
N LYS A 161 8.01 -2.96 -8.82
CA LYS A 161 7.90 -3.08 -10.28
C LYS A 161 7.52 -1.72 -10.86
#